data_AF-A0A4S1FRG7-F1
#
_entry.id   AF-A0A4S1FRG7-F1
#
_cell.length_a   1.000
_cell.length_b   1.000
_cell.length_c   1.000
_cell.angle_alpha   90.00
_cell.angle_beta   90.00
_cell.angle_gamma   90.00
#
_symmetry.space_group_name_H-M   'P 1'
#
loop_
_entity.id
_entity.type
_entity.pdbx_description
1 polymer ?
#
loop_
_entity_poly.entity_id
_entity_poly.type
_entity_poly.pdbx_seq_one_letter_code
_entity_poly.pdbx_strand_id
1 'polypeptide(L)'
;MLATACALTLTLASAPAQADDYDATIKDIQSTMGGVPSFVKQFPKAGLPGAWAEVKAIELSDKTALPPKVKSLISLAVAAQIPCNYCIWSDTQDAKRAGATDEEIQEAVAMAALTRHWSTIFNGMQVDFEQFKKEMGGE
;
A
#
# COMPACT_ATOMS: atom_id res chain seq x y z
N MET A 1 -23.68 51.67 -1.90
CA MET A 1 -22.57 51.65 -2.87
C MET A 1 -21.84 50.32 -2.70
N LEU A 2 -21.45 49.71 -3.81
CA LEU A 2 -21.29 48.26 -3.99
C LEU A 2 -20.16 47.63 -3.16
N ALA A 3 -20.43 46.43 -2.63
CA ALA A 3 -19.43 45.51 -2.11
C ALA A 3 -18.79 44.74 -3.28
N THR A 4 -17.49 44.94 -3.48
CA THR A 4 -16.72 44.29 -4.54
C THR A 4 -16.18 42.96 -4.01
N ALA A 5 -16.77 41.84 -4.45
CA ALA A 5 -16.22 40.51 -4.20
C ALA A 5 -15.04 40.26 -5.16
N CYS A 6 -13.81 40.25 -4.63
CA CYS A 6 -12.65 39.75 -5.35
C CYS A 6 -12.75 38.23 -5.46
N ALA A 7 -13.12 37.73 -6.65
CA ALA A 7 -12.98 36.32 -6.97
C ALA A 7 -11.49 35.98 -7.14
N LEU A 8 -10.87 35.37 -6.13
CA LEU A 8 -9.60 34.66 -6.32
C LEU A 8 -9.87 33.42 -7.19
N THR A 9 -9.56 33.50 -8.47
CA THR A 9 -9.43 32.31 -9.30
C THR A 9 -8.19 31.54 -8.84
N LEU A 10 -8.38 30.50 -8.05
CA LEU A 10 -7.33 29.51 -7.76
C LEU A 10 -6.98 28.81 -9.08
N THR A 11 -5.89 29.21 -9.72
CA THR A 11 -5.28 28.39 -10.77
C THR A 11 -4.64 27.19 -10.11
N LEU A 12 -5.35 26.05 -10.12
CA LEU A 12 -4.78 24.74 -9.82
C LEU A 12 -3.80 24.38 -10.95
N ALA A 13 -2.57 24.90 -10.86
CA ALA A 13 -1.48 24.42 -11.67
C ALA A 13 -1.04 23.06 -11.10
N SER A 14 -1.64 21.98 -11.61
CA SER A 14 -1.04 20.65 -11.48
C SER A 14 0.28 20.68 -12.25
N ALA A 15 1.41 20.83 -11.55
CA ALA A 15 2.71 20.71 -12.18
C ALA A 15 2.78 19.33 -12.86
N PRO A 16 3.02 19.25 -14.18
CA PRO A 16 3.27 17.97 -14.82
C PRO A 16 4.56 17.42 -14.20
N ALA A 17 4.58 16.14 -13.81
CA ALA A 17 5.85 15.54 -13.39
C ALA A 17 6.86 15.73 -14.52
N GLN A 18 8.00 16.34 -14.21
CA GLN A 18 9.01 16.69 -15.19
C GLN A 18 9.48 15.41 -15.90
N ALA A 19 9.68 15.48 -17.22
CA ALA A 19 10.19 14.34 -18.00
C ALA A 19 11.53 13.80 -17.44
N ASP A 20 12.35 14.69 -16.87
CA ASP A 20 13.61 14.35 -16.21
C ASP A 20 13.41 13.48 -14.97
N ASP A 21 12.32 13.68 -14.21
CA ASP A 21 11.99 12.87 -13.02
C ASP A 21 11.59 11.45 -13.41
N TYR A 22 10.90 11.30 -14.55
CA TYR A 22 10.52 9.99 -15.07
C TYR A 22 11.74 9.17 -15.49
N ASP A 23 12.66 9.73 -16.28
CA ASP A 23 13.83 9.01 -16.75
C ASP A 23 14.79 8.66 -15.60
N ALA A 24 14.95 9.57 -14.63
CA ALA A 24 15.68 9.29 -13.40
C ALA A 24 15.03 8.14 -12.60
N THR A 25 13.71 8.14 -12.48
CA THR A 25 12.94 7.08 -11.82
C THR A 25 13.13 5.72 -12.51
N ILE A 26 13.08 5.68 -13.84
CA ILE A 26 13.30 4.44 -14.61
C ILE A 26 14.70 3.88 -14.37
N LYS A 27 15.73 4.75 -14.33
CA LYS A 27 17.10 4.34 -14.03
C LYS A 27 17.24 3.79 -12.61
N ASP A 28 16.57 4.41 -11.65
CA ASP A 28 16.58 3.96 -10.27
C ASP A 28 15.88 2.60 -10.12
N ILE A 29 14.71 2.41 -10.73
CA ILE A 29 14.00 1.11 -10.81
C ILE A 29 14.92 0.03 -11.38
N GLN A 30 15.61 0.31 -12.50
CA GLN A 30 16.56 -0.62 -13.10
C GLN A 30 17.68 -1.02 -12.12
N SER A 31 18.19 -0.06 -11.34
CA SER A 31 19.25 -0.31 -10.35
C SER A 31 18.75 -1.10 -9.15
N THR A 32 17.53 -0.83 -8.68
CA THR A 32 16.95 -1.49 -7.50
C THR A 32 16.44 -2.89 -7.81
N MET A 33 15.77 -3.08 -8.94
CA MET A 33 15.10 -4.34 -9.29
C MET A 33 15.91 -5.22 -10.25
N GLY A 34 17.07 -4.75 -10.73
CA GLY A 34 17.89 -5.45 -11.74
C GLY A 34 17.27 -5.43 -13.15
N GLY A 35 16.16 -4.73 -13.33
CA GLY A 35 15.36 -4.66 -14.56
C GLY A 35 14.28 -3.60 -14.43
N VAL A 36 13.74 -3.13 -15.55
CA VAL A 36 12.50 -2.34 -15.57
C VAL A 36 11.37 -3.27 -16.03
N PRO A 37 10.52 -3.77 -15.12
CA PRO A 37 9.39 -4.61 -15.48
C PRO A 37 8.49 -3.95 -16.53
N SER A 38 7.88 -4.75 -17.40
CA SER A 38 7.03 -4.23 -18.48
C SER A 38 5.81 -3.45 -17.97
N PHE A 39 5.26 -3.82 -16.81
CA PHE A 39 4.11 -3.12 -16.21
C PHE A 39 4.46 -1.70 -15.76
N VAL A 40 5.71 -1.43 -15.35
CA VAL A 40 6.17 -0.08 -14.96
C VAL A 40 6.03 0.88 -16.14
N LYS A 41 6.34 0.41 -17.36
CA LYS A 41 6.20 1.21 -18.59
C LYS A 41 4.75 1.49 -19.00
N GLN A 42 3.80 0.73 -18.44
CA GLN A 42 2.36 0.94 -18.68
C GLN A 42 1.78 1.96 -17.70
N PHE A 43 2.44 2.22 -16.58
CA PHE A 43 2.00 3.21 -15.61
C PHE A 43 2.17 4.64 -16.17
N PRO A 44 1.24 5.59 -15.89
CA PRO A 44 1.38 6.95 -16.39
C PRO A 44 2.70 7.60 -15.98
N LYS A 45 3.44 8.14 -16.96
CA LYS A 45 4.74 8.78 -16.72
C LYS A 45 4.68 9.86 -15.64
N ALA A 46 3.57 10.61 -15.63
CA ALA A 46 3.34 11.68 -14.68
C ALA A 46 3.22 11.19 -13.22
N GLY A 47 2.77 9.96 -13.00
CA GLY A 47 2.60 9.40 -11.65
C GLY A 47 3.80 8.58 -11.17
N LEU A 48 4.60 8.04 -12.10
CA LEU A 48 5.60 7.01 -11.77
C LEU A 48 6.63 7.47 -10.72
N PRO A 49 7.19 8.69 -10.80
CA PRO A 49 8.15 9.15 -9.78
C PRO A 49 7.57 9.15 -8.37
N GLY A 50 6.31 9.58 -8.21
CA GLY A 50 5.62 9.59 -6.92
C GLY A 50 5.37 8.18 -6.39
N ALA A 51 4.82 7.30 -7.23
CA ALA A 51 4.55 5.91 -6.84
C ALA A 51 5.84 5.16 -6.47
N TRP A 52 6.92 5.36 -7.22
CA TRP A 52 8.21 4.74 -6.90
C TRP A 52 8.84 5.30 -5.63
N ALA A 53 8.70 6.61 -5.38
CA ALA A 53 9.15 7.22 -4.14
C ALA A 53 8.45 6.60 -2.92
N GLU A 54 7.14 6.37 -3.00
CA GLU A 54 6.37 5.71 -1.94
C GLU A 54 6.83 4.27 -1.71
N VAL A 55 6.99 3.47 -2.77
CA VAL A 55 7.52 2.10 -2.68
C VAL A 55 8.88 2.08 -1.97
N LYS A 56 9.80 2.97 -2.35
CA LYS A 56 11.10 3.04 -1.67
C LYS A 56 11.01 3.50 -0.22
N ALA A 57 10.17 4.49 0.06
CA ALA A 57 10.09 5.10 1.39
C ALA A 57 9.40 4.18 2.40
N ILE A 58 8.43 3.38 1.96
CA ILE A 58 7.60 2.54 2.82
C ILE A 58 7.94 1.06 2.65
N GLU A 59 7.83 0.49 1.45
CA GLU A 59 8.00 -0.96 1.26
C GLU A 59 9.47 -1.37 1.40
N LEU A 60 10.38 -0.75 0.63
CA LEU A 60 11.79 -1.15 0.55
C LEU A 60 12.69 -0.54 1.62
N SER A 61 12.18 0.41 2.41
CA SER A 61 12.97 1.13 3.42
C SER A 61 13.27 0.27 4.64
N ASP A 62 14.52 0.24 5.08
CA ASP A 62 14.93 -0.32 6.37
C ASP A 62 14.85 0.71 7.52
N LYS A 63 14.42 1.95 7.22
CA LYS A 63 14.37 3.08 8.17
C LYS A 63 12.99 3.28 8.81
N THR A 64 12.00 2.50 8.41
CA THR A 64 10.66 2.53 9.01
C THR A 64 10.59 1.65 10.27
N ALA A 65 9.57 1.85 11.10
CA ALA A 65 9.39 1.06 12.33
C ALA A 65 9.19 -0.45 12.10
N LEU A 66 8.62 -0.85 10.96
CA LEU A 66 8.40 -2.27 10.65
C LEU A 66 9.62 -2.86 9.91
N PRO A 67 10.10 -4.04 10.31
CA PRO A 67 11.15 -4.74 9.58
C PRO A 67 10.60 -5.35 8.27
N PRO A 68 11.46 -5.64 7.26
CA PRO A 68 11.03 -6.14 5.95
C PRO A 68 10.12 -7.37 6.01
N LYS A 69 10.47 -8.35 6.85
CA LYS A 69 9.65 -9.57 7.03
C LYS A 69 8.20 -9.24 7.43
N VAL A 70 8.03 -8.33 8.39
CA VAL A 70 6.70 -7.96 8.89
C VAL A 70 5.92 -7.23 7.82
N LYS A 71 6.55 -6.35 7.03
CA LYS A 71 5.89 -5.67 5.90
C LYS A 71 5.37 -6.66 4.88
N SER A 72 6.21 -7.58 4.42
CA SER A 72 5.81 -8.55 3.40
C SER A 72 4.71 -9.50 3.90
N LEU A 73 4.73 -9.90 5.18
CA LEU A 73 3.65 -10.70 5.77
C LEU A 73 2.33 -9.91 5.86
N ILE A 74 2.37 -8.62 6.19
CA ILE A 74 1.19 -7.75 6.17
C ILE A 74 0.67 -7.58 4.75
N SER A 75 1.53 -7.27 3.77
CA SER A 75 1.17 -7.15 2.37
C SER A 75 0.56 -8.45 1.84
N LEU A 76 1.15 -9.60 2.16
CA LEU A 76 0.61 -10.91 1.81
C LEU A 76 -0.78 -11.16 2.41
N ALA A 77 -0.98 -10.83 3.68
CA ALA A 77 -2.28 -10.96 4.35
C ALA A 77 -3.36 -10.10 3.66
N VAL A 78 -3.02 -8.85 3.30
CA VAL A 78 -3.91 -7.97 2.52
C VAL A 78 -4.16 -8.55 1.12
N ALA A 79 -3.10 -8.95 0.42
CA ALA A 79 -3.16 -9.52 -0.92
C ALA A 79 -4.04 -10.77 -0.98
N ALA A 80 -4.02 -11.63 0.04
CA ALA A 80 -4.88 -12.80 0.16
C ALA A 80 -6.36 -12.41 0.32
N GLN A 81 -6.64 -11.28 0.97
CA GLN A 81 -8.00 -10.79 1.20
C GLN A 81 -8.59 -10.02 0.00
N ILE A 82 -7.74 -9.33 -0.77
CA ILE A 82 -8.05 -8.72 -2.07
C ILE A 82 -7.43 -9.53 -3.21
N PRO A 83 -7.75 -10.84 -3.29
CA PRO A 83 -6.97 -11.93 -3.90
C PRO A 83 -6.19 -11.55 -5.17
N CYS A 84 -5.06 -10.88 -4.97
CA CYS A 84 -4.25 -10.31 -6.03
C CYS A 84 -3.16 -11.33 -6.37
N ASN A 85 -3.33 -12.10 -7.45
CA ASN A 85 -2.38 -13.16 -7.81
C ASN A 85 -0.93 -12.65 -7.94
N TYR A 86 -0.74 -11.43 -8.47
CA TYR A 86 0.57 -10.80 -8.59
C TYR A 86 1.19 -10.49 -7.22
N CYS A 87 0.39 -9.90 -6.33
CA CYS A 87 0.80 -9.49 -5.00
C CYS A 87 1.06 -10.72 -4.12
N ILE A 88 0.16 -11.70 -4.12
CA ILE A 88 0.33 -12.97 -3.39
C ILE A 88 1.67 -13.60 -3.75
N TRP A 89 2.00 -13.70 -5.04
CA TRP A 89 3.27 -14.26 -5.45
C TRP A 89 4.46 -13.40 -5.00
N SER A 90 4.43 -12.09 -5.28
CA SER A 90 5.54 -11.18 -4.95
C SER A 90 5.80 -11.12 -3.45
N ASP A 91 4.76 -10.84 -2.66
CA ASP A 91 4.85 -10.67 -1.21
C ASP A 91 5.26 -11.98 -0.52
N THR A 92 4.86 -13.14 -1.05
CA THR A 92 5.36 -14.43 -0.58
C THR A 92 6.86 -14.58 -0.85
N GLN A 93 7.34 -14.21 -2.04
CA GLN A 93 8.77 -14.27 -2.34
C GLN A 93 9.57 -13.30 -1.46
N ASP A 94 9.07 -12.09 -1.27
CA ASP A 94 9.73 -11.06 -0.49
C ASP A 94 9.75 -11.41 1.01
N ALA A 95 8.66 -11.96 1.55
CA ALA A 95 8.64 -12.51 2.91
C ALA A 95 9.70 -13.60 3.09
N LYS A 96 9.81 -14.56 2.15
CA LYS A 96 10.83 -15.62 2.20
C LYS A 96 12.24 -15.06 2.12
N ARG A 97 12.50 -14.09 1.23
CA ARG A 97 13.81 -13.40 1.14
C ARG A 97 14.15 -12.66 2.43
N ALA A 98 13.15 -12.12 3.12
CA ALA A 98 13.28 -11.48 4.42
C ALA A 98 13.38 -12.46 5.61
N GLY A 99 13.42 -13.78 5.34
CA GLY A 99 13.60 -14.82 6.34
C GLY A 99 12.32 -15.31 7.00
N ALA A 100 11.16 -15.14 6.35
CA ALA A 100 9.91 -15.74 6.83
C ALA A 100 9.92 -17.26 6.67
N THR A 101 9.44 -17.97 7.68
CA THR A 101 9.20 -19.41 7.58
C THR A 101 7.88 -19.70 6.85
N ASP A 102 7.72 -20.95 6.40
CA ASP A 102 6.44 -21.36 5.81
C ASP A 102 5.30 -21.30 6.84
N GLU A 103 5.58 -21.56 8.13
CA GLU A 103 4.62 -21.41 9.23
C GLU A 103 4.19 -19.95 9.41
N GLU A 104 5.12 -18.99 9.41
CA GLU A 104 4.79 -17.56 9.53
C GLU A 104 3.91 -17.09 8.35
N ILE A 105 4.16 -17.61 7.14
CA ILE A 105 3.35 -17.34 5.95
C ILE A 105 1.95 -17.93 6.09
N GLN A 106 1.85 -19.20 6.54
CA GLN A 106 0.56 -19.86 6.78
C GLN A 106 -0.27 -19.11 7.84
N GLU A 107 0.36 -18.68 8.93
CA GLU A 107 -0.28 -17.91 9.99
C GLU A 107 -0.74 -16.53 9.49
N ALA A 108 0.05 -15.83 8.67
CA ALA A 108 -0.35 -14.55 8.09
C ALA A 108 -1.62 -14.68 7.23
N VAL A 109 -1.71 -15.74 6.41
CA VAL A 109 -2.90 -16.02 5.60
C VAL A 109 -4.10 -16.43 6.48
N ALA A 110 -3.88 -17.25 7.51
CA ALA A 110 -4.93 -17.63 8.46
C ALA A 110 -5.48 -16.41 9.22
N MET A 111 -4.60 -15.49 9.64
CA MET A 111 -4.97 -14.23 10.29
C MET A 111 -5.81 -13.32 9.38
N ALA A 112 -5.47 -13.24 8.09
CA ALA A 112 -6.28 -12.53 7.11
C ALA A 112 -7.70 -13.13 7.01
N ALA A 113 -7.80 -14.46 6.91
CA ALA A 113 -9.08 -15.16 6.84
C ALA A 113 -9.95 -14.94 8.08
N LEU A 114 -9.37 -15.00 9.29
CA LEU A 114 -10.08 -14.72 10.54
C LEU A 114 -10.60 -13.28 10.60
N THR A 115 -9.79 -12.32 10.15
CA THR A 115 -10.20 -10.91 10.10
C THR A 115 -11.43 -10.72 9.22
N ARG A 116 -11.48 -11.35 8.04
CA ARG A 116 -12.64 -11.28 7.15
C ARG A 116 -13.85 -12.05 7.67
N HIS A 117 -13.62 -13.18 8.33
CA HIS A 117 -14.69 -13.97 8.97
C HIS A 117 -15.45 -13.11 9.98
N TRP A 118 -14.74 -12.50 10.94
CA TRP A 118 -15.37 -11.65 11.96
C TRP A 118 -15.90 -10.35 11.40
N SER A 119 -15.24 -9.75 10.39
CA SER A 119 -15.80 -8.61 9.66
C SER A 119 -17.17 -8.94 9.07
N THR A 120 -17.33 -10.13 8.48
CA THR A 120 -18.61 -10.59 7.92
C THR A 120 -19.68 -10.74 8.99
N ILE A 121 -19.32 -11.31 10.15
CA ILE A 121 -20.25 -11.47 11.29
C ILE A 121 -20.67 -10.10 11.82
N PHE A 122 -19.72 -9.24 12.18
CA PHE A 122 -20.02 -7.95 12.81
C PHE A 122 -20.84 -7.03 11.90
N ASN A 123 -20.42 -6.88 10.65
CA ASN A 123 -21.15 -6.04 9.70
C ASN A 123 -22.48 -6.67 9.28
N GLY A 124 -22.50 -7.99 9.04
CA GLY A 124 -23.70 -8.69 8.59
C GLY A 124 -24.80 -8.77 9.65
N MET A 125 -24.44 -8.93 10.93
CA MET A 125 -25.38 -8.90 12.05
C MET A 125 -25.72 -7.48 12.51
N GLN A 126 -25.08 -6.46 11.94
CA GLN A 126 -25.22 -5.06 12.34
C GLN A 126 -24.98 -4.88 13.85
N VAL A 127 -23.88 -5.46 14.34
CA VAL A 127 -23.48 -5.31 15.75
C VAL A 127 -23.34 -3.82 16.08
N ASP A 128 -23.98 -3.38 17.16
CA ASP A 128 -23.92 -1.99 17.59
C ASP A 128 -22.48 -1.63 17.99
N PHE A 129 -21.88 -0.70 17.25
CA PHE A 129 -20.47 -0.38 17.39
C PHE A 129 -20.14 0.33 18.71
N GLU A 130 -21.07 1.12 19.25
CA GLU A 130 -20.88 1.80 20.53
C GLU A 130 -20.95 0.82 21.70
N GLN A 131 -21.88 -0.13 21.64
CA GLN A 131 -22.00 -1.22 22.60
C GLN A 131 -20.77 -2.14 22.53
N PHE A 132 -20.33 -2.51 21.32
CA PHE A 132 -19.11 -3.30 21.14
C PHE A 132 -17.88 -2.63 21.79
N LYS A 133 -17.68 -1.32 21.57
CA LYS A 133 -16.58 -0.59 22.22
C LYS A 133 -16.65 -0.68 23.75
N LYS A 134 -17.83 -0.45 24.34
CA LYS A 134 -18.04 -0.55 25.80
C LYS A 134 -17.70 -1.94 26.34
N GLU A 135 -18.15 -2.99 25.65
CA GLU A 135 -17.89 -4.38 26.04
C GLU A 135 -16.41 -4.77 25.92
N MET A 136 -15.69 -4.19 24.94
CA MET A 136 -14.26 -4.42 24.73
C MET A 136 -13.35 -3.48 25.54
N GLY A 137 -13.92 -2.66 26.44
CA GLY A 137 -13.14 -1.76 27.31
C GLY A 137 -12.66 -0.47 26.64
N GLY A 138 -13.31 -0.05 25.54
CA GLY A 138 -13.12 1.28 24.96
C GLY A 138 -13.74 2.39 25.82
N GLU A 139 -13.09 3.56 25.85
CA GLU A 139 -13.62 4.80 26.44
C GLU A 139 -14.81 5.36 25.65
#